data_AF-A0A662S2N3-F1
#
_entry.id   AF-A0A662S2N3-F1
#
_cell.length_a   1.000
_cell.length_b   1.000
_cell.length_c   1.000
_cell.angle_alpha   90.00
_cell.angle_beta   90.00
_cell.angle_gamma   90.00
#
_symmetry.space_group_name_H-M   'P 1'
#
loop_
_entity.id
_entity.type
_entity.pdbx_description
1 polymer ?
#
loop_
_entity_poly.entity_id
_entity_poly.type
_entity_poly.pdbx_seq_one_letter_code
_entity_poly.pdbx_strand_id
1 'polypeptide(L)'
;MKGEECMAPGPERSYLRRAGYWLIRLIPFSLLGVGSRIASDALHMPGYYDSLGAMCASSLFGPLPSLLSGLVSGVLLIPYYQVYVLAFWIPGVAALVYGLIRRKGNPTFGALLSSITYVFGWSVVYCLATGTWGSMKSYLMTRGALILYLDVFICSSIGELLSRVGKPSTKVLSSIFLASLALIGVSWIVVRETSGG
;
A
#
# COMPACT_ATOMS: atom_id res chain seq x y z
N MET A 1 -12.21 -55.49 0.84
CA MET A 1 -12.54 -54.13 1.32
C MET A 1 -11.40 -53.66 2.21
N LYS A 2 -10.43 -52.92 1.67
CA LYS A 2 -9.39 -52.24 2.46
C LYS A 2 -9.81 -50.78 2.56
N GLY A 3 -10.09 -50.34 3.78
CA GLY A 3 -10.42 -48.95 4.07
C GLY A 3 -9.22 -48.06 3.78
N GLU A 4 -9.38 -47.16 2.81
CA GLU A 4 -8.50 -46.02 2.68
C GLU A 4 -8.90 -45.01 3.76
N GLU A 5 -8.20 -45.06 4.89
CA GLU A 5 -8.20 -43.94 5.83
C GLU A 5 -7.65 -42.71 5.12
N CYS A 6 -8.54 -41.78 4.82
CA CYS A 6 -8.22 -40.46 4.30
C CYS A 6 -7.45 -39.70 5.40
N MET A 7 -6.13 -39.88 5.46
CA MET A 7 -5.28 -39.17 6.42
C MET A 7 -5.41 -37.67 6.21
N ALA A 8 -5.99 -36.98 7.20
CA ALA A 8 -6.08 -35.53 7.22
C ALA A 8 -4.67 -34.92 7.10
N PRO A 9 -4.47 -33.86 6.29
CA PRO A 9 -3.16 -33.27 6.10
C PRO A 9 -2.61 -32.73 7.43
N GLY A 10 -1.38 -33.10 7.77
CA GLY A 10 -0.72 -32.68 9.00
C GLY A 10 -0.63 -31.15 9.18
N PRO A 11 -0.49 -30.67 10.44
CA PRO A 11 -0.58 -29.25 10.79
C PRO A 11 0.39 -28.36 10.00
N GLU A 12 1.63 -28.81 9.74
CA GLU A 12 2.62 -28.07 8.95
C GLU A 12 2.17 -27.81 7.50
N ARG A 13 1.53 -28.81 6.87
CA ARG A 13 1.00 -28.69 5.50
C ARG A 13 -0.12 -27.66 5.43
N SER A 14 -0.87 -27.50 6.53
CA SER A 14 -1.92 -26.48 6.67
C SER A 14 -1.36 -25.06 6.87
N TYR A 15 -0.21 -24.92 7.54
CA TYR A 15 0.47 -23.64 7.73
C TYR A 15 1.13 -23.15 6.45
N LEU A 16 1.84 -24.02 5.74
CA LEU A 16 2.46 -23.69 4.45
C LEU A 16 1.41 -23.31 3.40
N ARG A 17 0.27 -24.00 3.36
CA ARG A 17 -0.86 -23.61 2.49
C ARG A 17 -1.43 -22.23 2.86
N ARG A 18 -1.58 -21.93 4.15
CA ARG A 18 -2.04 -20.61 4.61
C ARG A 18 -1.03 -19.53 4.28
N ALA A 19 0.26 -19.76 4.49
CA ALA A 19 1.33 -18.80 4.17
C ALA A 19 1.42 -18.52 2.66
N GLY A 20 1.41 -19.56 1.82
CA GLY A 20 1.40 -19.39 0.36
C GLY A 20 0.16 -18.64 -0.15
N TYR A 21 -1.00 -18.89 0.48
CA TYR A 21 -2.24 -18.17 0.18
C TYR A 21 -2.17 -16.69 0.53
N TRP A 22 -1.51 -16.33 1.64
CA TRP A 22 -1.26 -14.94 2.01
C TRP A 22 -0.29 -14.27 1.04
N LEU A 23 0.82 -14.93 0.68
CA LEU A 23 1.81 -14.40 -0.24
C LEU A 23 1.23 -14.08 -1.63
N ILE A 24 0.45 -14.99 -2.20
CA ILE A 24 -0.21 -14.80 -3.52
C ILE A 24 -1.16 -13.59 -3.49
N ARG A 25 -1.69 -13.24 -2.33
CA ARG A 25 -2.59 -12.10 -2.16
C ARG A 25 -1.87 -10.80 -1.88
N LEU A 26 -0.72 -10.84 -1.19
CA LEU A 26 0.03 -9.65 -0.81
C LEU A 26 0.79 -9.05 -1.98
N ILE A 27 1.48 -9.87 -2.76
CA ILE A 27 2.38 -9.41 -3.84
C ILE A 27 1.67 -8.52 -4.87
N PRO A 28 0.49 -8.86 -5.41
CA PRO A 28 -0.19 -8.01 -6.39
C PRO A 28 -0.51 -6.62 -5.84
N PHE A 29 -0.96 -6.53 -4.59
CA PHE A 29 -1.26 -5.25 -3.97
C PHE A 29 0.00 -4.48 -3.61
N SER A 30 1.08 -5.15 -3.20
CA SER A 30 2.35 -4.46 -2.96
C SER A 30 2.90 -3.82 -4.23
N LEU A 31 2.84 -4.54 -5.35
CA LEU A 31 3.23 -4.00 -6.66
C LEU A 31 2.29 -2.90 -7.14
N LEU A 32 1.00 -2.97 -6.83
CA LEU A 32 0.07 -1.88 -7.14
C LEU A 32 0.46 -0.58 -6.45
N GLY A 33 0.92 -0.62 -5.19
CA GLY A 33 1.45 0.55 -4.48
C GLY A 33 2.72 1.10 -5.16
N VAL A 34 3.64 0.22 -5.57
CA VAL A 34 4.86 0.63 -6.30
C VAL A 34 4.51 1.27 -7.65
N GLY A 35 3.65 0.60 -8.43
CA GLY A 35 3.26 1.05 -9.76
C GLY A 35 2.49 2.36 -9.74
N SER A 36 1.57 2.54 -8.78
CA SER A 36 0.84 3.81 -8.61
C SER A 36 1.77 4.96 -8.25
N ARG A 37 2.79 4.74 -7.41
CA ARG A 37 3.80 5.76 -7.10
C ARG A 37 4.58 6.21 -8.34
N ILE A 38 5.11 5.25 -9.10
CA ILE A 38 5.91 5.55 -10.30
C ILE A 38 5.02 6.16 -11.40
N ALA A 39 3.79 5.68 -11.55
CA ALA A 39 2.84 6.24 -12.50
C ALA A 39 2.43 7.67 -12.14
N SER A 40 2.22 7.95 -10.85
CA SER A 40 1.93 9.31 -10.38
C SER A 40 3.05 10.28 -10.76
N ASP A 41 4.31 9.88 -10.57
CA ASP A 41 5.46 10.69 -10.98
C ASP A 41 5.53 10.86 -12.50
N ALA A 42 5.38 9.78 -13.26
CA ALA A 42 5.38 9.83 -14.74
C ALA A 42 4.29 10.78 -15.29
N LEU A 43 3.12 10.81 -14.64
CA LEU A 43 1.97 11.63 -15.02
C LEU A 43 1.97 13.02 -14.36
N HIS A 44 2.98 13.34 -13.55
CA HIS A 44 3.03 14.57 -12.75
C HIS A 44 1.78 14.79 -11.90
N MET A 45 1.17 13.71 -11.42
CA MET A 45 0.00 13.78 -10.56
C MET A 45 0.41 14.26 -9.16
N PRO A 46 -0.36 15.19 -8.55
CA PRO A 46 -0.11 15.62 -7.19
C PRO A 46 -0.43 14.48 -6.21
N GLY A 47 0.56 14.07 -5.41
CA GLY A 47 0.43 13.00 -4.41
C GLY A 47 1.48 11.91 -4.61
N TYR A 48 1.51 10.94 -3.69
CA TYR A 48 2.42 9.79 -3.81
C TYR A 48 1.69 8.54 -4.26
N TYR A 49 0.46 8.29 -3.80
CA TYR A 49 -0.35 7.11 -4.12
C TYR A 49 0.29 5.76 -3.78
N ASP A 50 1.44 5.76 -3.09
CA ASP A 50 2.20 4.58 -2.67
C ASP A 50 1.42 3.66 -1.71
N SER A 51 0.39 4.20 -1.04
CA SER A 51 -0.50 3.48 -0.14
C SER A 51 -1.69 2.80 -0.83
N LEU A 52 -1.91 3.04 -2.14
CA LEU A 52 -3.06 2.51 -2.88
C LEU A 52 -3.22 0.99 -2.73
N GLY A 53 -2.13 0.26 -2.97
CA GLY A 53 -2.09 -1.18 -2.81
C GLY A 53 -2.46 -1.64 -1.41
N ALA A 54 -1.86 -1.02 -0.40
CA ALA A 54 -2.09 -1.34 1.00
C ALA A 54 -3.54 -1.03 1.43
N MET A 55 -4.13 0.07 0.96
CA MET A 55 -5.53 0.42 1.23
C MET A 55 -6.51 -0.58 0.61
N CYS A 56 -6.25 -1.02 -0.62
CA CYS A 56 -6.99 -2.11 -1.26
C CYS A 56 -6.88 -3.41 -0.46
N ALA A 57 -5.68 -3.79 -0.02
CA ALA A 57 -5.46 -4.96 0.83
C ALA A 57 -6.19 -4.84 2.18
N SER A 58 -6.25 -3.63 2.75
CA SER A 58 -6.94 -3.33 4.00
C SER A 58 -8.44 -3.57 3.90
N SER A 59 -9.03 -3.12 2.79
CA SER A 59 -10.46 -3.23 2.53
C SER A 59 -10.90 -4.67 2.23
N LEU A 60 -10.03 -5.48 1.63
CA LEU A 60 -10.33 -6.86 1.20
C LEU A 60 -9.95 -7.94 2.22
N PHE A 61 -8.82 -7.76 2.91
CA PHE A 61 -8.22 -8.79 3.75
C PHE A 61 -7.99 -8.34 5.19
N GLY A 62 -7.99 -7.03 5.44
CA GLY A 62 -7.90 -6.43 6.76
C GLY A 62 -6.52 -5.83 7.12
N PRO A 63 -6.34 -5.43 8.39
CA PRO A 63 -5.24 -4.61 8.88
C PRO A 63 -3.88 -5.28 8.75
N LEU A 64 -3.70 -6.51 9.25
CA LEU A 64 -2.40 -7.17 9.21
C LEU A 64 -1.89 -7.39 7.77
N PRO A 65 -2.71 -7.91 6.84
CA PRO A 65 -2.31 -8.03 5.44
C PRO A 65 -1.99 -6.68 4.80
N SER A 66 -2.73 -5.63 5.13
CA SER A 66 -2.46 -4.28 4.61
C SER A 66 -1.15 -3.69 5.10
N LEU A 67 -0.80 -3.92 6.38
CA LEU A 67 0.49 -3.54 6.93
C LEU A 67 1.60 -4.20 6.13
N LEU A 68 1.56 -5.52 6.00
CA LEU A 68 2.59 -6.28 5.27
C LEU A 68 2.68 -5.84 3.81
N SER A 69 1.54 -5.62 3.15
CA SER A 69 1.54 -5.18 1.76
C SER A 69 2.22 -3.82 1.60
N GLY A 70 1.90 -2.85 2.48
CA GLY A 70 2.49 -1.52 2.46
C GLY A 70 3.97 -1.48 2.86
N LEU A 71 4.40 -2.32 3.82
CA LEU A 71 5.82 -2.48 4.15
C LEU A 71 6.62 -2.99 2.94
N VAL A 72 6.09 -4.01 2.24
CA VAL A 72 6.72 -4.53 1.04
C VAL A 72 6.75 -3.46 -0.07
N SER A 73 5.67 -2.71 -0.29
CA SER A 73 5.68 -1.58 -1.23
C SER A 73 6.77 -0.56 -0.89
N GLY A 74 6.86 -0.14 0.38
CA GLY A 74 7.85 0.82 0.83
C GLY A 74 9.29 0.33 0.63
N VAL A 75 9.56 -0.95 0.94
CA VAL A 75 10.89 -1.55 0.70
C VAL A 75 11.21 -1.60 -0.80
N LEU A 76 10.24 -1.99 -1.64
CA LEU A 76 10.43 -2.05 -3.10
C LEU A 76 10.60 -0.66 -3.73
N LEU A 77 10.17 0.41 -3.06
CA LEU A 77 10.36 1.79 -3.51
C LEU A 77 11.72 2.39 -3.13
N ILE A 78 12.50 1.76 -2.24
CA ILE A 78 13.87 2.21 -1.89
C ILE A 78 14.77 2.45 -3.12
N PRO A 79 14.90 1.52 -4.09
CA PRO A 79 15.74 1.74 -5.26
C PRO A 79 15.20 2.85 -6.18
N TYR A 80 13.91 3.19 -6.09
CA TYR A 80 13.31 4.27 -6.86
C TYR A 80 13.53 5.64 -6.21
N TYR A 81 13.36 5.73 -4.89
CA TYR A 81 13.50 6.98 -4.15
C TYR A 81 14.10 6.71 -2.77
N GLN A 82 15.31 7.21 -2.52
CA GLN A 82 16.08 6.85 -1.32
C GLN A 82 15.41 7.26 0.00
N VAL A 83 14.48 8.21 -0.01
CA VAL A 83 13.71 8.59 1.19
C VAL A 83 12.99 7.40 1.83
N TYR A 84 12.62 6.38 1.04
CA TYR A 84 11.95 5.18 1.54
C TYR A 84 12.84 4.35 2.47
N VAL A 85 14.17 4.56 2.53
CA VAL A 85 15.00 3.97 3.59
C VAL A 85 14.47 4.34 4.99
N LEU A 86 13.98 5.58 5.14
CA LEU A 86 13.36 6.06 6.39
C LEU A 86 11.82 5.95 6.37
N ALA A 87 11.21 6.03 5.18
CA ALA A 87 9.76 6.12 5.00
C ALA A 87 9.05 4.80 4.66
N PHE A 88 9.76 3.66 4.49
CA PHE A 88 9.16 2.40 4.02
C PHE A 88 7.94 1.93 4.84
N TRP A 89 7.85 2.35 6.10
CA TRP A 89 6.79 1.96 7.01
C TRP A 89 5.49 2.74 6.82
N ILE A 90 5.54 3.96 6.24
CA ILE A 90 4.43 4.91 6.22
C ILE A 90 3.18 4.33 5.51
N PRO A 91 3.28 3.75 4.30
CA PRO A 91 2.11 3.22 3.60
C PRO A 91 1.44 2.07 4.37
N GLY A 92 2.25 1.21 4.98
CA GLY A 92 1.79 0.07 5.77
C GLY A 92 1.08 0.48 7.05
N VAL A 93 1.65 1.44 7.80
CA VAL A 93 1.05 1.92 9.06
C VAL A 93 -0.22 2.72 8.80
N ALA A 94 -0.26 3.55 7.75
CA ALA A 94 -1.49 4.24 7.36
C ALA A 94 -2.61 3.25 7.02
N ALA A 95 -2.33 2.22 6.22
CA ALA A 95 -3.31 1.21 5.84
C ALA A 95 -3.73 0.29 7.02
N LEU A 96 -2.82 0.05 7.97
CA LEU A 96 -3.12 -0.63 9.24
C LEU A 96 -4.16 0.14 10.04
N VAL A 97 -3.92 1.44 10.27
CA VAL A 97 -4.83 2.34 11.00
C VAL A 97 -6.20 2.35 10.33
N TYR A 98 -6.21 2.49 9.00
CA TYR A 98 -7.43 2.41 8.20
C TYR A 98 -8.19 1.10 8.46
N GLY A 99 -7.51 -0.04 8.33
CA GLY A 99 -8.11 -1.36 8.47
C GLY A 99 -8.65 -1.67 9.86
N LEU A 100 -7.98 -1.17 10.91
CA LEU A 100 -8.42 -1.33 12.29
C LEU A 100 -9.74 -0.59 12.57
N ILE A 101 -9.89 0.62 12.04
CA ILE A 101 -11.10 1.43 12.24
C ILE A 101 -12.22 0.98 11.31
N ARG A 102 -11.89 0.70 10.03
CA ARG A 102 -12.83 0.19 9.05
C ARG A 102 -13.52 -1.08 9.53
N ARG A 103 -12.78 -2.01 10.16
CA ARG A 103 -13.36 -3.24 10.75
C ARG A 103 -14.44 -2.98 11.80
N LYS A 104 -14.44 -1.80 12.42
CA LYS A 104 -15.47 -1.36 13.37
C LYS A 104 -16.67 -0.69 12.70
N GLY A 105 -16.75 -0.73 11.37
CA GLY A 105 -17.85 -0.15 10.58
C GLY A 105 -17.70 1.34 10.27
N ASN A 106 -16.53 1.95 10.52
CA ASN A 106 -16.32 3.40 10.37
C ASN A 106 -15.26 3.73 9.29
N PRO A 107 -15.49 3.44 8.00
CA PRO A 107 -14.50 3.65 6.94
C PRO A 107 -14.08 5.11 6.79
N THR A 108 -15.02 6.07 6.85
CA THR A 108 -14.72 7.51 6.73
C THR A 108 -13.80 8.01 7.85
N PHE A 109 -14.09 7.62 9.09
CA PHE A 109 -13.23 7.97 10.22
C PHE A 109 -11.87 7.25 10.12
N GLY A 110 -11.85 6.03 9.60
CA GLY A 110 -10.63 5.30 9.30
C GLY A 110 -9.76 6.04 8.29
N ALA A 111 -10.34 6.56 7.21
CA ALA A 111 -9.63 7.34 6.19
C ALA A 111 -9.07 8.65 6.77
N LEU A 112 -9.84 9.33 7.62
CA LEU A 112 -9.40 10.53 8.32
C LEU A 112 -8.19 10.26 9.25
N LEU A 113 -8.25 9.23 10.10
CA LEU A 113 -7.13 8.96 10.99
C LEU A 113 -5.91 8.41 10.24
N SER A 114 -6.16 7.63 9.19
CA SER A 114 -5.11 7.15 8.29
C SER A 114 -4.39 8.29 7.58
N SER A 115 -5.12 9.30 7.09
CA SER A 115 -4.52 10.46 6.43
C SER A 115 -3.69 11.31 7.39
N ILE A 116 -4.15 11.51 8.63
CA ILE A 116 -3.36 12.10 9.71
C ILE A 116 -2.09 11.30 9.97
N THR A 117 -2.20 9.98 10.07
CA THR A 117 -1.05 9.10 10.32
C THR A 117 -0.02 9.19 9.20
N TYR A 118 -0.50 9.18 7.96
CA TYR A 118 0.32 9.23 6.75
C TYR A 118 1.07 10.56 6.63
N VAL A 119 0.36 11.70 6.75
CA VAL A 119 0.98 13.03 6.69
C VAL A 119 1.94 13.25 7.85
N PHE A 120 1.58 12.80 9.05
CA PHE A 120 2.47 12.89 10.21
C PHE A 120 3.73 12.05 10.01
N GLY A 121 3.61 10.82 9.48
CA GLY A 121 4.75 9.97 9.17
C GLY A 121 5.72 10.62 8.19
N TRP A 122 5.19 11.21 7.10
CA TRP A 122 6.02 11.92 6.12
C TRP A 122 6.67 13.17 6.73
N SER A 123 5.94 13.90 7.56
CA SER A 123 6.48 15.08 8.26
C SER A 123 7.59 14.70 9.25
N VAL A 124 7.46 13.57 9.95
CA VAL A 124 8.51 13.02 10.83
C VAL A 124 9.75 12.65 10.02
N VAL A 125 9.59 11.93 8.90
CA VAL A 125 10.73 11.58 8.02
C VAL A 125 11.40 12.84 7.47
N TYR A 126 10.62 13.85 7.08
CA TYR A 126 11.16 15.11 6.58
C TYR A 126 11.95 15.86 7.66
N CYS A 127 11.43 15.93 8.89
CA CYS A 127 12.14 16.54 10.02
C CYS A 127 13.41 15.77 10.39
N LEU A 128 13.36 14.43 10.36
CA LEU A 128 14.54 13.58 10.57
C LEU A 128 15.61 13.83 9.52
N ALA A 129 15.23 13.91 8.25
CA ALA A 129 16.17 14.11 7.14
C ALA A 129 16.79 15.52 7.11
N THR A 130 16.05 16.54 7.56
CA THR A 130 16.48 17.95 7.44
C THR A 130 16.89 18.61 8.77
N GLY A 131 16.63 17.97 9.91
CA GLY A 131 16.88 18.53 11.24
C GLY A 131 15.92 19.64 11.67
N THR A 132 14.81 19.86 10.94
CA THR A 132 13.93 21.02 11.08
C THR A 132 12.70 20.80 11.98
N TRP A 133 12.88 20.14 13.12
CA TRP A 133 11.78 19.79 14.04
C TRP A 133 10.94 20.99 14.51
N GLY A 134 11.55 22.17 14.67
CA GLY A 134 10.83 23.40 15.02
C GLY A 134 9.80 23.84 13.96
N SER A 135 9.94 23.37 12.72
CA SER A 135 9.07 23.69 11.59
C SER A 135 7.97 22.64 11.35
N MET A 136 7.85 21.61 12.20
CA MET A 136 6.87 20.52 12.03
C MET A 136 5.45 21.04 11.81
N LYS A 137 5.03 22.02 12.61
CA LYS A 137 3.72 22.68 12.47
C LYS A 137 3.53 23.33 11.11
N SER A 138 4.58 23.92 10.55
CA SER A 138 4.56 24.55 9.22
C SER A 138 4.34 23.48 8.14
N TYR A 139 5.06 22.35 8.21
CA TYR A 139 4.92 21.26 7.24
C TYR A 139 3.50 20.72 7.15
N LEU A 140 2.82 20.54 8.30
CA LEU A 140 1.44 20.08 8.38
C LEU A 140 0.42 21.05 7.75
N MET A 141 0.77 22.33 7.57
CA MET A 141 -0.10 23.35 6.97
C MET A 141 0.27 23.70 5.53
N THR A 142 1.24 23.00 4.94
CA THR A 142 1.60 23.23 3.54
C THR A 142 0.54 22.70 2.57
N ARG A 143 0.52 23.25 1.35
CA ARG A 143 -0.23 22.65 0.23
C ARG A 143 0.19 21.20 -0.03
N GLY A 144 1.47 20.87 0.17
CA GLY A 144 1.98 19.51 0.07
C GLY A 144 1.32 18.56 1.08
N ALA A 145 1.20 18.97 2.34
CA ALA A 145 0.48 18.18 3.34
C ALA A 145 -1.00 18.00 2.97
N LEU A 146 -1.68 19.05 2.50
CA LEU A 146 -3.06 18.93 2.00
C LEU A 146 -3.20 17.88 0.89
N ILE A 147 -2.27 17.88 -0.07
CA ILE A 147 -2.24 16.88 -1.14
C ILE A 147 -2.08 15.47 -0.57
N LEU A 148 -1.18 15.27 0.40
CA LEU A 148 -0.98 13.96 1.04
C LEU A 148 -2.17 13.52 1.89
N TYR A 149 -2.94 14.44 2.49
CA TYR A 149 -4.21 14.10 3.12
C TYR A 149 -5.20 13.55 2.09
N LEU A 150 -5.38 14.26 0.96
CA LEU A 150 -6.28 13.88 -0.11
C LEU A 150 -5.87 12.57 -0.80
N ASP A 151 -4.56 12.35 -0.96
CA ASP A 151 -3.97 11.12 -1.49
C ASP A 151 -4.52 9.89 -0.74
N VAL A 152 -4.52 9.92 0.59
CA VAL A 152 -5.07 8.83 1.41
C VAL A 152 -6.58 8.68 1.24
N PHE A 153 -7.34 9.78 1.09
CA PHE A 153 -8.77 9.69 0.80
C PHE A 153 -9.05 9.05 -0.56
N ILE A 154 -8.24 9.35 -1.58
CA ILE A 154 -8.36 8.72 -2.91
C ILE A 154 -8.04 7.23 -2.81
N CYS A 155 -6.90 6.89 -2.20
CA CYS A 155 -6.45 5.50 -2.04
C CYS A 155 -7.46 4.65 -1.25
N SER A 156 -7.97 5.16 -0.13
CA SER A 156 -8.98 4.46 0.67
C SER A 156 -10.32 4.35 -0.05
N SER A 157 -10.75 5.37 -0.82
CA SER A 157 -11.97 5.32 -1.62
C SER A 157 -11.89 4.25 -2.71
N ILE A 158 -10.75 4.13 -3.41
CA ILE A 158 -10.52 3.05 -4.38
C ILE A 158 -10.57 1.68 -3.69
N GLY A 159 -9.96 1.58 -2.50
CA GLY A 159 -10.03 0.38 -1.67
C GLY A 159 -11.47 -0.02 -1.31
N GLU A 160 -12.31 0.95 -0.92
CA GLU A 160 -13.73 0.71 -0.64
C GLU A 160 -14.50 0.28 -1.87
N LEU A 161 -14.30 0.93 -3.01
CA LEU A 161 -14.94 0.57 -4.27
C LEU A 161 -14.61 -0.88 -4.64
N LEU A 162 -13.34 -1.27 -4.52
CA LEU A 162 -12.90 -2.64 -4.78
C LEU A 162 -13.55 -3.63 -3.80
N SER A 163 -13.71 -3.26 -2.53
CA SER A 163 -14.33 -4.13 -1.52
C SER A 163 -15.80 -4.45 -1.80
N ARG A 164 -16.53 -3.57 -2.48
CA ARG A 164 -17.93 -3.78 -2.88
C ARG A 164 -18.08 -4.84 -3.98
N VAL A 165 -17.03 -5.06 -4.77
CA VAL A 165 -16.99 -6.11 -5.80
C VAL A 165 -16.77 -7.51 -5.17
N GLY A 166 -16.39 -7.56 -3.90
CA GLY A 166 -16.14 -8.79 -3.15
C GLY A 166 -14.67 -9.23 -3.18
N LYS A 167 -14.40 -10.43 -2.66
CA LYS A 167 -13.02 -10.94 -2.59
C LYS A 167 -12.52 -11.29 -4.00
N PRO A 168 -11.34 -10.78 -4.41
CA PRO A 168 -10.83 -11.01 -5.76
C PRO A 168 -10.53 -12.50 -5.97
N SER A 169 -10.93 -13.00 -7.14
CA SER A 169 -10.53 -14.33 -7.61
C SER A 169 -9.04 -14.36 -7.94
N THR A 170 -8.44 -15.55 -8.06
CA THR A 170 -7.04 -15.68 -8.48
C THR A 170 -6.79 -15.01 -9.82
N LYS A 171 -7.75 -15.07 -10.76
CA LYS A 171 -7.64 -14.39 -12.05
C LYS A 171 -7.52 -12.87 -11.90
N VAL A 172 -8.35 -12.27 -11.04
CA VAL A 172 -8.29 -10.83 -10.76
C VAL A 172 -6.96 -10.45 -10.11
N LEU A 173 -6.47 -11.25 -9.16
CA LEU A 173 -5.16 -11.01 -8.55
C LEU A 173 -4.02 -11.09 -9.56
N SER A 174 -4.05 -12.07 -10.47
CA SER A 174 -3.08 -12.16 -11.57
C SER A 174 -3.18 -10.97 -12.53
N SER A 175 -4.38 -10.48 -12.83
CA SER A 175 -4.57 -9.26 -13.62
C SER A 175 -4.01 -8.03 -12.93
N ILE A 176 -4.25 -7.84 -11.62
CA ILE A 176 -3.66 -6.73 -10.85
C ILE A 176 -2.15 -6.82 -10.86
N PHE A 177 -1.59 -8.02 -10.67
CA PHE A 177 -0.15 -8.26 -10.72
C PHE A 177 0.45 -7.86 -12.08
N LEU A 178 -0.11 -8.38 -13.18
CA LEU A 178 0.37 -8.09 -14.53
C LEU A 178 0.20 -6.62 -14.90
N ALA A 179 -0.94 -6.02 -14.54
CA ALA A 179 -1.19 -4.60 -14.75
C ALA A 179 -0.20 -3.73 -13.97
N SER A 180 0.12 -4.11 -12.73
CA SER A 180 1.10 -3.39 -11.91
C SER A 180 2.50 -3.49 -12.49
N LEU A 181 2.92 -4.67 -12.97
CA LEU A 181 4.21 -4.83 -13.64
C LEU A 181 4.29 -4.02 -14.94
N ALA A 182 3.23 -4.04 -15.76
CA ALA A 182 3.16 -3.24 -16.98
C ALA A 182 3.22 -1.73 -16.66
N LEU A 183 2.48 -1.29 -15.64
CA LEU A 183 2.47 0.09 -15.17
C LEU A 183 3.87 0.52 -14.70
N ILE A 184 4.53 -0.29 -13.87
CA ILE A 184 5.90 -0.04 -13.43
C ILE A 184 6.83 0.08 -14.63
N GLY A 185 6.80 -0.89 -15.55
CA GLY A 185 7.70 -0.92 -16.72
C GLY A 185 7.52 0.29 -17.63
N VAL A 186 6.28 0.64 -17.99
CA VAL A 186 5.98 1.78 -18.87
C VAL A 186 6.30 3.11 -18.17
N SER A 187 5.85 3.30 -16.93
CA SER A 187 6.08 4.55 -16.21
C SER A 187 7.55 4.76 -15.87
N TRP A 188 8.32 3.70 -15.64
CA TRP A 188 9.77 3.80 -15.39
C TRP A 188 10.53 4.36 -16.59
N ILE A 189 10.17 3.96 -17.81
CA ILE A 189 10.78 4.47 -19.05
C ILE A 189 10.57 5.98 -19.12
N VAL A 190 9.32 6.43 -18.92
CA VAL A 190 8.96 7.85 -18.95
C VAL A 190 9.75 8.65 -17.92
N VAL A 191 9.79 8.19 -16.66
CA VAL A 191 10.52 8.90 -15.59
C VAL A 191 12.02 8.99 -15.90
N ARG A 192 12.61 7.94 -16.48
CA ARG A 192 14.04 7.94 -16.81
C ARG A 192 14.36 8.91 -17.95
N GLU A 193 13.51 8.98 -18.97
CA GLU A 193 13.67 9.92 -20.09
C GLU A 193 13.55 11.38 -19.63
N THR A 194 12.60 11.68 -18.73
CA THR A 194 12.42 13.04 -18.20
C THR A 194 13.50 13.47 -17.22
N SER A 195 14.20 12.53 -16.57
CA SER A 195 15.25 12.82 -15.57
C SER A 195 16.67 12.87 -16.15
N GLY A 196 16.83 12.46 -17.42
CA GLY A 196 18.12 12.35 -18.11
C GLY A 196 18.36 13.40 -19.19
N GLY A 197 17.56 14.47 -19.23
CA GLY A 197 17.72 15.63 -20.11
C GLY A 197 18.35 16.83 -19.42
#